data_AF-A0A2E7HA28-F1
#
_entry.id   AF-A0A2E7HA28-F1
#
_cell.length_a   1.000
_cell.length_b   1.000
_cell.length_c   1.000
_cell.angle_alpha   90.00
_cell.angle_beta   90.00
_cell.angle_gamma   90.00
#
_symmetry.space_group_name_H-M   'P 1'
#
loop_
_entity.id
_entity.type
_entity.pdbx_description
1 polymer ?
#
loop_
_entity_poly.entity_id
_entity_poly.type
_entity_poly.pdbx_seq_one_letter_code
_entity_poly.pdbx_strand_id
1 'polypeptide(L)'
;MKIVIDLGKMKDSLINMYNSFLGHDTKGYFRVPDTPQDLPNPENDTPWAGTIKYSIEKFNKITKKGGHGTPVFYVWVGFWLAIITLIEFGIFYVESLGVLMIPILLILSLLKFIMVVGFFMHLRFDNKVFTYMFVSGFILATVISILLLVLLFIKP
;
A
#
# COMPACT_ATOMS: atom_id res chain seq x y z
N MET A 1 60.10 38.64 12.39
CA MET A 1 59.12 37.83 13.14
C MET A 1 58.29 37.06 12.11
N LYS A 2 58.51 35.75 11.92
CA LYS A 2 57.81 34.95 10.91
C LYS A 2 56.51 34.42 11.54
N ILE A 3 55.36 34.87 11.04
CA ILE A 3 54.06 34.36 11.47
C ILE A 3 53.89 33.00 10.79
N VAL A 4 54.15 31.92 11.53
CA VAL A 4 53.90 30.56 11.08
C VAL A 4 52.42 30.27 11.35
N ILE A 5 51.63 30.27 10.28
CA ILE A 5 50.20 29.98 10.34
C ILE A 5 50.05 28.46 10.39
N ASP A 6 49.67 27.94 11.55
CA ASP A 6 49.50 26.52 11.77
C ASP A 6 48.12 26.07 11.27
N LEU A 7 48.10 25.53 10.05
CA LEU A 7 46.88 25.24 9.29
C LEU A 7 46.02 24.14 9.94
N GLY A 8 46.64 23.25 10.73
CA GLY A 8 45.93 22.21 11.48
C GLY A 8 45.04 22.80 12.58
N LYS A 9 45.60 23.71 13.38
CA LYS A 9 44.90 24.39 14.48
C LYS A 9 43.71 25.23 13.98
N MET A 10 43.85 25.83 12.79
CA MET A 10 42.80 26.67 12.20
C MET A 10 41.61 25.84 11.69
N LYS A 11 41.88 24.66 11.12
CA LYS A 11 40.84 23.72 10.67
C LYS A 11 40.00 23.23 11.85
N ASP A 12 40.63 22.82 12.94
CA ASP A 12 39.92 22.32 14.13
C ASP A 12 39.07 23.42 14.80
N SER A 13 39.57 24.66 14.81
CA SER A 13 38.83 25.83 15.29
C SER A 13 37.61 26.16 14.42
N LEU A 14 37.73 26.05 13.09
CA LEU A 14 36.61 26.26 12.17
C LEU A 14 35.55 25.17 12.29
N ILE A 15 35.96 23.91 12.49
CA ILE A 15 35.04 22.78 12.68
C ILE A 15 34.25 22.96 13.97
N ASN A 16 34.90 23.32 15.08
CA ASN A 16 34.22 23.54 16.35
C ASN A 16 33.27 24.75 16.30
N MET A 17 33.66 25.82 15.62
CA MET A 17 32.82 27.02 15.46
C MET A 17 31.62 26.77 14.54
N TYR A 18 31.79 25.98 13.47
CA TYR A 18 30.69 25.52 12.61
C TYR A 18 29.69 24.66 13.39
N ASN A 19 30.18 23.72 14.21
CA ASN A 19 29.33 22.86 15.04
C ASN A 19 28.56 23.65 16.11
N SER A 20 29.15 24.71 16.66
CA SER A 20 28.46 25.59 17.63
C SER A 20 27.46 26.55 16.98
N PHE A 21 27.64 26.94 15.72
CA PHE A 21 26.76 27.91 15.06
C PHE A 21 25.51 27.28 14.45
N LEU A 22 25.57 25.99 14.09
CA LEU A 22 24.42 25.24 13.57
C LEU A 22 23.76 24.33 14.61
N GLY A 23 24.31 24.24 15.82
CA GLY A 23 23.66 23.58 16.95
C GLY A 23 22.56 24.47 17.54
N HIS A 24 21.29 24.11 17.37
CA HIS A 24 20.17 24.80 18.01
C HIS A 24 19.81 24.11 19.33
N ASP A 25 20.09 24.79 20.46
CA ASP A 25 19.53 24.43 21.76
C ASP A 25 18.05 24.86 21.84
N THR A 26 17.14 23.89 21.85
CA THR A 26 15.69 24.11 22.01
C THR A 26 15.32 24.25 23.49
N LYS A 27 15.65 25.40 24.10
CA LYS A 27 15.10 25.77 25.42
C LYS A 27 14.05 26.87 25.26
N GLY A 28 12.78 26.46 25.13
CA GLY A 28 11.63 27.36 24.99
C GLY A 28 10.93 27.70 26.32
N TYR A 29 10.41 28.93 26.43
CA TYR A 29 9.62 29.42 27.58
C TYR A 29 8.10 29.13 27.48
N PHE A 30 7.65 28.54 26.36
CA PHE A 30 6.25 28.18 26.10
C PHE A 30 6.11 26.65 26.04
N ARG A 31 5.12 26.07 26.72
CA ARG A 31 4.88 24.62 26.73
C ARG A 31 4.19 24.17 25.44
N VAL A 32 4.99 24.01 24.38
CA VAL A 32 4.58 23.35 23.13
C VAL A 32 4.65 21.82 23.37
N PRO A 33 3.68 21.01 22.91
CA PRO A 33 3.82 19.56 22.93
C PRO A 33 5.02 19.13 22.07
N ASP A 34 5.83 18.21 22.57
CA ASP A 34 7.05 17.75 21.90
C ASP A 34 6.76 17.30 20.47
N THR A 35 7.41 17.94 19.51
CA THR A 35 7.35 17.56 18.11
C THR A 35 8.32 16.40 17.86
N PRO A 36 8.18 15.63 16.77
CA PRO A 36 9.16 14.60 16.41
C PRO A 36 10.59 15.15 16.21
N GLN A 37 10.76 16.47 16.16
CA GLN A 37 12.03 17.18 16.07
C GLN A 37 12.71 17.36 17.44
N ASP A 38 11.96 17.21 18.54
CA ASP A 38 12.46 17.37 19.92
C ASP A 38 12.97 16.04 20.52
N LEU A 39 12.89 14.94 19.75
CA LEU A 39 13.46 13.65 20.12
C LEU A 39 14.99 13.68 19.92
N PRO A 40 15.78 12.99 20.76
CA PRO A 40 17.23 12.92 20.58
C PRO A 40 17.55 12.39 19.19
N ASN A 41 18.45 13.11 18.51
CA ASN A 41 18.83 12.90 17.13
C ASN A 41 19.26 11.43 16.89
N PRO A 42 18.65 10.69 15.95
CA PRO A 42 19.05 9.31 15.68
C PRO A 42 20.51 9.28 15.19
N GLU A 43 21.20 8.17 15.47
CA GLU A 43 22.65 8.01 15.26
C GLU A 43 23.13 8.25 13.80
N ASN A 44 22.22 8.37 12.82
CA ASN A 44 22.52 8.53 11.40
C ASN A 44 21.71 9.66 10.73
N ASP A 45 22.23 10.86 10.88
CA ASP A 45 21.59 12.14 10.54
C ASP A 45 22.03 12.77 9.22
N THR A 46 22.27 11.94 8.21
CA THR A 46 22.60 12.44 6.87
C THR A 46 21.33 12.65 6.04
N PRO A 47 21.31 13.56 5.05
CA PRO A 47 20.11 13.90 4.27
C PRO A 47 19.41 12.72 3.59
N TRP A 48 20.12 11.59 3.44
CA TRP A 48 19.62 10.40 2.76
C TRP A 48 19.66 9.11 3.60
N ALA A 49 20.31 9.06 4.78
CA ALA A 49 20.50 7.81 5.53
C ALA A 49 19.30 7.34 6.38
N GLY A 50 18.21 8.12 6.42
CA GLY A 50 17.02 7.79 7.21
C GLY A 50 15.74 7.63 6.41
N THR A 51 15.75 7.90 5.10
CA THR A 51 14.52 8.08 4.31
C THR A 51 13.70 6.80 4.16
N ILE A 52 14.35 5.65 3.99
CA ILE A 52 13.69 4.34 3.89
C ILE A 52 13.07 3.95 5.24
N LYS A 53 13.83 4.03 6.34
CA LYS A 53 13.35 3.68 7.68
C LYS A 53 12.25 4.62 8.17
N TYR A 54 12.40 5.94 7.94
CA TYR A 54 11.37 6.95 8.20
C TYR A 54 10.10 6.68 7.40
N SER A 55 10.23 6.31 6.11
CA SER A 55 9.06 5.98 5.29
C SER A 55 8.36 4.74 5.84
N ILE A 56 9.09 3.67 6.17
CA ILE A 56 8.54 2.42 6.71
C ILE A 56 7.89 2.63 8.08
N GLU A 57 8.50 3.42 8.97
CA GLU A 57 7.97 3.71 10.29
C GLU A 57 6.76 4.64 10.23
N LYS A 58 6.76 5.61 9.31
CA LYS A 58 5.60 6.44 9.00
C LYS A 58 4.46 5.60 8.41
N PHE A 59 4.76 4.68 7.50
CA PHE A 59 3.80 3.69 7.03
C PHE A 59 3.24 2.87 8.19
N ASN A 60 4.07 2.32 9.08
CA ASN A 60 3.65 1.56 10.26
C ASN A 60 2.80 2.37 11.25
N LYS A 61 3.09 3.67 11.43
CA LYS A 61 2.33 4.57 12.30
C LYS A 61 0.99 5.00 11.68
N ILE A 62 0.93 5.08 10.34
CA ILE A 62 -0.31 5.32 9.59
C ILE A 62 -1.18 4.05 9.58
N THR A 63 -0.56 2.86 9.50
CA THR A 63 -1.28 1.59 9.48
C THR A 63 -1.74 1.12 10.87
N LYS A 64 -1.05 1.53 11.93
CA LYS A 64 -1.38 1.19 13.32
C LYS A 64 -2.12 2.33 14.00
N LYS A 65 -3.34 2.63 13.54
CA LYS A 65 -4.26 3.49 14.29
C LYS A 65 -5.65 2.87 14.36
N GLY A 66 -5.94 2.31 15.54
CA GLY A 66 -7.25 1.93 16.09
C GLY A 66 -8.40 1.63 15.11
N GLY A 67 -8.68 0.35 14.88
CA GLY A 67 -10.02 -0.14 14.54
C GLY A 67 -10.55 0.11 13.13
N HIS A 68 -9.78 0.71 12.22
CA HIS A 68 -10.22 1.00 10.84
C HIS A 68 -9.31 0.24 9.86
N GLY A 69 -9.91 -0.52 8.93
CA GLY A 69 -9.22 -1.46 8.04
C GLY A 69 -8.02 -0.82 7.34
N THR A 70 -6.84 -1.40 7.55
CA THR A 70 -5.57 -0.83 7.12
C THR A 70 -5.50 -0.72 5.58
N PRO A 71 -5.16 0.45 5.00
CA PRO A 71 -4.99 0.60 3.54
C PRO A 71 -4.02 -0.43 2.94
N VAL A 72 -3.02 -0.83 3.72
CA VAL A 72 -2.01 -1.83 3.33
C VAL A 72 -2.61 -3.22 3.11
N PHE A 73 -3.70 -3.58 3.80
CA PHE A 73 -4.39 -4.84 3.57
C PHE A 73 -4.99 -4.89 2.15
N TYR A 74 -5.63 -3.81 1.71
CA TYR A 74 -6.20 -3.71 0.36
C TYR A 74 -5.13 -3.72 -0.73
N VAL A 75 -3.98 -3.08 -0.49
CA VAL A 75 -2.82 -3.15 -1.39
C VAL A 75 -2.33 -4.60 -1.52
N TRP A 76 -2.29 -5.35 -0.42
CA TRP A 76 -1.89 -6.76 -0.43
C TRP A 76 -2.87 -7.64 -1.21
N VAL A 77 -4.18 -7.44 -1.03
CA VAL A 77 -5.20 -8.14 -1.82
C VAL A 77 -5.12 -7.78 -3.30
N GLY A 78 -4.90 -6.50 -3.62
CA GLY A 78 -4.70 -6.03 -4.99
C GLY A 78 -3.47 -6.62 -5.66
N PHE A 79 -2.39 -6.80 -4.90
CA PHE A 79 -1.18 -7.47 -5.37
C PHE A 79 -1.45 -8.94 -5.76
N TRP A 80 -2.18 -9.69 -4.92
CA TRP A 80 -2.60 -11.05 -5.26
C TRP A 80 -3.51 -11.09 -6.49
N LEU A 81 -4.45 -10.16 -6.60
CA LEU A 81 -5.33 -10.05 -7.76
C LEU A 81 -4.55 -9.77 -9.05
N ALA A 82 -3.51 -8.94 -8.97
CA ALA A 82 -2.61 -8.65 -10.09
C ALA A 82 -1.81 -9.90 -10.51
N ILE A 83 -1.30 -10.69 -9.56
CA ILE A 83 -0.61 -11.96 -9.84
C ILE A 83 -1.55 -12.92 -10.58
N ILE A 84 -2.78 -13.12 -10.08
CA ILE A 84 -3.76 -14.01 -10.72
C ILE A 84 -4.06 -13.53 -12.16
N THR A 85 -4.04 -12.21 -12.38
CA THR A 85 -4.26 -11.62 -13.71
C THR A 85 -3.08 -11.80 -14.65
N LEU A 86 -1.86 -11.68 -14.15
CA LEU A 86 -0.67 -12.01 -14.93
C LEU A 86 -0.66 -13.49 -15.35
N ILE A 87 -1.03 -14.39 -14.43
CA ILE A 87 -1.13 -15.83 -14.70
C ILE A 87 -2.21 -16.11 -15.75
N GLU A 88 -3.40 -15.53 -15.61
CA GLU A 88 -4.48 -15.68 -16.59
C GLU A 88 -4.04 -15.21 -17.98
N PHE A 89 -3.38 -14.05 -18.06
CA PHE A 89 -2.85 -13.52 -19.32
C PHE A 89 -1.78 -14.45 -19.93
N GLY A 90 -0.88 -15.00 -19.11
CA GLY A 90 0.10 -15.98 -19.55
C GLY A 90 -0.55 -17.25 -20.11
N ILE A 91 -1.58 -17.77 -19.43
CA ILE A 91 -2.35 -18.94 -19.89
C ILE A 91 -3.08 -18.63 -21.20
N PHE A 92 -3.66 -17.44 -21.33
CA PHE A 92 -4.35 -17.01 -22.55
C PHE A 92 -3.42 -16.95 -23.77
N TYR A 93 -2.15 -16.59 -23.58
CA TYR A 93 -1.16 -16.55 -24.65
C TYR A 93 -0.58 -17.93 -25.03
N VAL A 94 -0.70 -18.92 -24.16
CA VAL A 94 -0.20 -20.27 -24.41
C VAL A 94 -1.33 -21.14 -24.97
N GLU A 95 -1.44 -21.18 -26.31
CA GLU A 95 -2.45 -21.97 -27.05
C GLU A 95 -2.37 -23.48 -26.83
N SER A 96 -1.32 -23.97 -26.13
CA SER A 96 -1.07 -25.40 -25.88
C SER A 96 -2.19 -26.10 -25.09
N LEU A 97 -3.14 -25.38 -24.50
CA LEU A 97 -4.19 -25.95 -23.63
C LEU A 97 -5.53 -26.22 -24.34
N GLY A 98 -5.67 -25.86 -25.63
CA GLY A 98 -6.81 -26.24 -26.47
C GLY A 98 -8.18 -26.11 -25.78
N VAL A 99 -8.89 -27.22 -25.61
CA VAL A 99 -10.25 -27.28 -25.03
C VAL A 99 -10.28 -26.98 -23.52
N LEU A 100 -9.20 -27.25 -22.78
CA LEU A 100 -9.13 -26.99 -21.33
C LEU A 100 -8.88 -25.51 -21.00
N MET A 101 -8.53 -24.70 -21.99
CA MET A 101 -8.30 -23.27 -21.81
C MET A 101 -9.55 -22.55 -21.29
N ILE A 102 -10.71 -22.81 -21.90
CA ILE A 102 -11.98 -22.15 -21.55
C ILE A 102 -12.38 -22.39 -20.08
N PRO A 103 -12.46 -23.65 -19.57
CA PRO A 103 -12.87 -23.87 -18.19
C PRO A 103 -11.86 -23.32 -17.17
N ILE A 104 -10.56 -23.37 -17.47
CA ILE A 104 -9.52 -22.82 -16.58
C ILE A 104 -9.66 -21.30 -16.46
N LEU A 105 -9.83 -20.60 -17.59
CA LEU A 105 -10.04 -19.15 -17.61
C LEU A 105 -11.33 -18.76 -16.88
N LEU A 106 -12.40 -19.54 -17.06
CA LEU A 106 -13.66 -19.32 -16.34
C LEU A 106 -13.48 -19.42 -14.81
N ILE A 107 -12.76 -20.43 -14.34
CA ILE A 107 -12.48 -20.62 -12.90
C ILE A 107 -11.62 -19.47 -12.36
N LEU A 108 -10.57 -19.08 -13.10
CA LEU A 108 -9.69 -17.97 -12.72
C LEU A 108 -10.46 -16.64 -12.66
N SER A 109 -11.31 -16.36 -13.64
CA SER A 109 -12.16 -15.16 -13.66
C SER A 109 -13.16 -15.14 -12.50
N LEU A 110 -13.79 -16.29 -12.20
CA LEU A 110 -14.71 -16.42 -11.07
C LEU A 110 -13.99 -16.21 -9.72
N LEU A 111 -12.77 -16.73 -9.57
CA LEU A 111 -11.96 -16.51 -8.37
C LEU A 111 -11.64 -15.02 -8.17
N LYS A 112 -11.27 -14.31 -9.25
CA LYS A 112 -11.03 -12.87 -9.20
C LYS A 112 -12.29 -12.10 -8.80
N PHE A 113 -13.43 -12.45 -9.37
CA PHE A 113 -14.71 -11.85 -9.02
C PHE A 113 -15.00 -11.97 -7.52
N ILE A 114 -14.82 -13.17 -6.94
CA ILE A 114 -15.03 -13.39 -5.49
C ILE A 114 -14.06 -12.57 -4.65
N MET A 115 -12.78 -12.49 -5.03
CA MET A 115 -11.80 -11.65 -4.31
C MET A 115 -12.18 -10.16 -4.37
N VAL A 116 -12.56 -9.66 -5.55
CA VAL A 116 -12.94 -8.26 -5.73
C VAL A 116 -14.19 -7.91 -4.93
N VAL A 117 -15.23 -8.74 -5.02
CA VAL A 117 -16.48 -8.51 -4.29
C VAL A 117 -16.28 -8.62 -2.78
N GLY A 118 -15.56 -9.66 -2.32
CA GLY A 118 -15.35 -9.89 -0.89
C GLY A 118 -14.48 -8.82 -0.23
N PHE A 119 -13.41 -8.39 -0.89
CA PHE A 119 -12.43 -7.47 -0.30
C PHE A 119 -12.58 -6.04 -0.84
N PHE A 120 -12.56 -5.82 -2.15
CA PHE A 120 -12.59 -4.44 -2.70
C PHE A 120 -13.95 -3.76 -2.59
N MET A 121 -15.07 -4.50 -2.75
CA MET A 121 -16.42 -3.95 -2.51
C MET A 121 -16.82 -3.91 -1.03
N HIS A 122 -15.89 -4.19 -0.12
CA HIS A 122 -16.07 -4.10 1.34
C HIS A 122 -17.13 -5.03 1.94
N LEU A 123 -17.80 -5.91 1.18
CA LEU A 123 -18.83 -6.85 1.69
C LEU A 123 -18.40 -7.64 2.93
N ARG A 124 -17.11 -8.00 3.03
CA ARG A 124 -16.56 -8.73 4.18
C ARG A 124 -16.37 -7.86 5.43
N PHE A 125 -16.14 -6.57 5.26
CA PHE A 125 -15.83 -5.62 6.33
C PHE A 125 -17.04 -4.80 6.77
N ASP A 126 -18.10 -4.81 5.98
CA ASP A 126 -19.32 -4.03 6.19
C ASP A 126 -20.49 -4.87 6.74
N ASN A 127 -21.65 -4.25 6.94
CA ASN A 127 -22.85 -4.96 7.41
C ASN A 127 -23.32 -6.00 6.37
N LYS A 128 -23.74 -7.18 6.84
CA LYS A 128 -24.27 -8.29 6.02
C LYS A 128 -25.39 -7.88 5.07
N VAL A 129 -26.12 -6.80 5.36
CA VAL A 129 -27.15 -6.23 4.47
C VAL A 129 -26.60 -5.90 3.08
N PHE A 130 -25.39 -5.35 2.98
CA PHE A 130 -24.76 -5.05 1.69
C PHE A 130 -24.44 -6.33 0.90
N THR A 131 -24.00 -7.37 1.60
CA THR A 131 -23.80 -8.71 1.01
C THR A 131 -25.10 -9.29 0.48
N TYR A 132 -26.21 -9.19 1.22
CA TYR A 132 -27.50 -9.69 0.75
C TYR A 132 -28.04 -8.94 -0.46
N MET A 133 -27.91 -7.60 -0.51
CA MET A 133 -28.36 -6.82 -1.67
C MET A 133 -27.53 -7.10 -2.92
N PHE A 134 -26.21 -7.27 -2.78
CA PHE A 134 -25.35 -7.60 -3.91
C PHE A 134 -25.65 -9.01 -4.45
N VAL A 135 -25.73 -10.00 -3.55
CA VAL A 135 -25.97 -11.39 -3.93
C VAL A 135 -27.37 -11.56 -4.51
N SER A 136 -28.39 -10.89 -3.98
CA SER A 136 -29.74 -10.94 -4.55
C SER A 136 -29.79 -10.33 -5.96
N GLY A 137 -29.11 -9.20 -6.18
CA GLY A 137 -28.96 -8.60 -7.50
C GLY A 137 -28.21 -9.50 -8.49
N PHE A 138 -27.12 -10.14 -8.05
CA PHE A 138 -26.36 -11.07 -8.87
C PHE A 138 -27.19 -12.31 -9.26
N ILE A 139 -27.93 -12.89 -8.31
CA ILE A 139 -28.84 -14.02 -8.56
C ILE A 139 -29.92 -13.60 -9.54
N LEU A 140 -30.57 -12.45 -9.30
CA LEU A 140 -31.63 -11.94 -10.17
C LEU A 140 -31.12 -11.73 -11.61
N ALA A 141 -29.95 -11.10 -11.77
CA ALA A 141 -29.32 -10.91 -13.08
C ALA A 141 -29.00 -12.24 -13.77
N THR A 142 -28.50 -13.23 -13.03
CA THR A 142 -28.19 -14.57 -13.55
C THR A 142 -29.47 -15.28 -14.00
N VAL A 143 -30.53 -15.24 -13.19
CA VAL A 143 -31.83 -15.84 -13.51
C VAL A 143 -32.44 -15.20 -14.76
N ILE A 144 -32.45 -13.87 -14.83
CA ILE A 144 -32.97 -13.15 -16.01
C ILE A 144 -32.15 -13.51 -17.26
N SER A 145 -30.83 -13.59 -17.14
CA SER A 145 -29.94 -13.95 -18.26
C SER A 145 -30.22 -15.36 -18.78
N ILE A 146 -30.39 -16.34 -17.88
CA ILE A 146 -30.73 -17.72 -18.23
C ILE A 146 -32.13 -17.79 -18.86
N LEU A 147 -33.11 -17.09 -18.27
CA LEU A 147 -34.48 -17.07 -18.78
C LEU A 147 -34.55 -16.48 -20.19
N LEU A 148 -33.79 -15.41 -20.44
CA LEU A 148 -33.68 -14.79 -21.76
C LEU A 148 -33.04 -15.74 -22.78
N LEU A 149 -31.97 -16.45 -22.40
CA LEU A 149 -31.35 -17.47 -23.25
C LEU A 149 -32.34 -18.60 -23.59
N VAL A 150 -33.10 -19.09 -22.61
CA VAL A 150 -34.11 -20.14 -22.81
C VAL A 150 -35.22 -19.64 -23.73
N LEU A 151 -35.72 -18.42 -23.52
CA LEU A 151 -36.75 -17.81 -24.38
C LEU A 151 -36.27 -17.63 -25.83
N LEU A 152 -35.02 -17.17 -26.02
CA LEU A 152 -34.42 -16.97 -27.34
C LEU A 152 -34.15 -18.31 -28.04
N PHE A 153 -33.83 -19.37 -27.30
CA PHE A 153 -33.66 -20.71 -27.87
C PHE A 153 -34.99 -21.37 -28.23
N ILE A 154 -36.06 -21.08 -27.47
CA ILE A 154 -37.41 -21.59 -27.71
C ILE A 154 -38.08 -20.92 -28.91
N LYS A 155 -37.73 -19.67 -29.20
CA LYS A 155 -38.25 -18.95 -30.37
C LYS A 155 -37.26 -19.09 -31.53
N PRO A 156 -37.48 -20.01 -32.49
CA PRO A 156 -36.62 -20.13 -33.67
C PRO A 156 -36.64 -18.87 -34.54
#